data_AF-A0A1I1ZL45-F1
#
_entry.id   AF-A0A1I1ZL45-F1
#
_cell.length_a   1.000
_cell.length_b   1.000
_cell.length_c   1.000
_cell.angle_alpha   90.00
_cell.angle_beta   90.00
_cell.angle_gamma   90.00
#
_symmetry.space_group_name_H-M   'P 1'
#
loop_
_entity.id
_entity.type
_entity.pdbx_description
1 polymer ?
#
loop_
_entity_poly.entity_id
_entity_poly.type
_entity_poly.pdbx_seq_one_letter_code
_entity_poly.pdbx_strand_id
1 'polypeptide(L)'
;MLLSFSANAVSGFSRACSMAEINGPVLYAALNFFSMLGMPKYLIEQVYQASDTQRGSYWVHESMTADVIFEAPRYYLFSESRIYKKPDGPVFGGSTAGFKYLKEYKSPWTSMTMHPDIVDNNKLGNIVSILNIRRLGFFSRAGNEQILEQYGDTQQGAFVVYGQHYYHDPATRRTVSLPISKATNCNLGEWGWSWF
;
A
#
# COMPACT_ATOMS: atom_id res chain seq x y z
N MET A 1 -13.73 25.68 -27.33
CA MET A 1 -13.91 25.16 -25.96
C MET A 1 -13.00 23.94 -25.84
N LEU A 2 -11.77 24.13 -25.33
CA LEU A 2 -10.82 23.03 -25.14
C LEU A 2 -11.25 22.27 -23.88
N LEU A 3 -11.67 21.02 -24.04
CA LEU A 3 -11.94 20.11 -22.94
C LEU A 3 -10.62 19.90 -22.18
N SER A 4 -10.46 20.57 -21.04
CA SER A 4 -9.43 20.24 -20.06
C SER A 4 -9.77 18.90 -19.44
N PHE A 5 -9.33 17.81 -20.07
CA PHE A 5 -9.23 16.52 -19.40
C PHE A 5 -7.96 16.49 -18.56
N SER A 6 -7.94 17.26 -17.46
CA SER A 6 -7.00 16.97 -16.38
C SER A 6 -7.62 15.86 -15.54
N ALA A 7 -7.62 14.64 -16.07
CA ALA A 7 -8.02 13.47 -15.30
C ALA A 7 -6.93 13.24 -14.24
N ASN A 8 -7.15 13.70 -13.01
CA ASN A 8 -6.29 13.32 -11.90
C ASN A 8 -6.53 11.84 -11.63
N ALA A 9 -5.72 10.94 -12.19
CA ALA A 9 -5.88 9.51 -11.99
C ALA A 9 -5.15 9.06 -10.71
N VAL A 10 -5.29 9.86 -9.63
CA VAL A 10 -4.75 9.51 -8.32
C VAL A 10 -5.74 8.59 -7.63
N SER A 11 -5.33 7.35 -7.36
CA SER A 11 -6.17 6.35 -6.68
C SER A 11 -5.48 5.83 -5.43
N GLY A 12 -6.29 5.38 -4.47
CA GLY A 12 -5.86 4.78 -3.21
C GLY A 12 -6.45 3.39 -3.04
N PHE A 13 -5.63 2.42 -2.62
CA PHE A 13 -6.07 1.06 -2.33
C PHE A 13 -5.40 0.48 -1.09
N SER A 14 -5.96 -0.59 -0.53
CA SER A 14 -5.39 -1.34 0.59
C SER A 14 -5.31 -2.83 0.29
N ARG A 15 -4.51 -3.56 1.07
CA ARG A 15 -4.45 -5.03 1.06
C ARG A 15 -4.22 -5.56 2.48
N ALA A 16 -4.88 -6.67 2.79
CA ALA A 16 -4.72 -7.45 4.01
C ALA A 16 -4.48 -8.91 3.60
N CYS A 17 -3.29 -9.16 3.04
CA CYS A 17 -3.04 -10.31 2.18
C CYS A 17 -2.26 -11.39 2.91
N SER A 18 -2.85 -12.56 3.17
CA SER A 18 -2.06 -13.72 3.55
C SER A 18 -1.37 -14.31 2.32
N MET A 19 -0.11 -14.72 2.42
CA MET A 19 0.56 -15.42 1.32
C MET A 19 -0.06 -16.79 1.03
N ALA A 20 -0.84 -17.35 1.96
CA ALA A 20 -1.63 -18.56 1.72
C ALA A 20 -2.84 -18.34 0.79
N GLU A 21 -3.30 -17.09 0.61
CA GLU A 21 -4.40 -16.77 -0.30
C GLU A 21 -3.96 -16.69 -1.77
N ILE A 22 -2.66 -16.58 -2.03
CA ILE A 22 -2.12 -16.45 -3.39
C ILE A 22 -1.82 -17.85 -3.94
N ASN A 23 -2.47 -18.20 -5.05
CA ASN A 23 -2.28 -19.51 -5.65
C ASN A 23 -0.84 -19.72 -6.15
N GLY A 24 -0.37 -20.97 -6.15
CA GLY A 24 1.00 -21.31 -6.57
C GLY A 24 1.43 -20.75 -7.93
N PRO A 25 0.59 -20.81 -8.99
CA PRO A 25 0.94 -20.27 -10.30
C PRO A 25 1.19 -18.75 -10.34
N VAL A 26 0.49 -17.95 -9.54
CA VAL A 26 0.67 -16.48 -9.51
C VAL A 26 1.52 -16.00 -8.34
N LEU A 27 1.82 -16.87 -7.36
CA LEU A 27 2.62 -16.52 -6.17
C LEU A 27 3.99 -15.95 -6.54
N TYR A 28 4.70 -16.58 -7.47
CA TYR A 28 6.02 -16.09 -7.86
C TYR A 28 5.95 -14.69 -8.52
N ALA A 29 4.96 -14.47 -9.38
CA ALA A 29 4.72 -13.16 -9.99
C ALA A 29 4.35 -12.12 -8.92
N ALA A 30 3.55 -12.51 -7.94
CA ALA A 30 3.16 -11.66 -6.84
C ALA A 30 4.33 -11.24 -5.93
N LEU A 31 5.21 -12.19 -5.60
CA LEU A 31 6.43 -11.92 -4.83
C LEU A 31 7.39 -11.01 -5.61
N ASN A 32 7.51 -11.19 -6.92
CA ASN A 32 8.30 -10.27 -7.76
C ASN A 32 7.71 -8.86 -7.77
N PHE A 33 6.38 -8.73 -7.87
CA PHE A 33 5.69 -7.45 -7.76
C PHE A 33 5.98 -6.77 -6.40
N PHE A 34 5.85 -7.50 -5.29
CA PHE A 34 6.21 -6.98 -3.97
C PHE A 34 7.69 -6.57 -3.89
N SER A 35 8.59 -7.33 -4.51
CA SER A 35 10.00 -6.95 -4.55
C SER A 35 10.27 -5.66 -5.32
N MET A 36 9.54 -5.42 -6.41
CA MET A 36 9.59 -4.14 -7.13
C MET A 36 9.10 -2.97 -6.27
N LEU A 37 8.16 -3.22 -5.34
CA LEU A 37 7.66 -2.23 -4.39
C LEU A 37 8.57 -2.00 -3.18
N GLY A 38 9.56 -2.86 -2.96
CA GLY A 38 10.56 -2.73 -1.89
C GLY A 38 10.73 -3.94 -0.99
N MET A 39 10.03 -5.06 -1.24
CA MET A 39 10.26 -6.30 -0.48
C MET A 39 11.68 -6.84 -0.75
N PRO A 40 12.46 -7.16 0.29
CA PRO A 40 13.79 -7.76 0.13
C PRO A 40 13.76 -9.03 -0.72
N LYS A 41 14.67 -9.14 -1.69
CA LYS A 41 14.71 -10.27 -2.65
C LYS A 41 14.85 -11.64 -1.99
N TYR A 42 15.54 -11.74 -0.84
CA TYR A 42 15.71 -13.01 -0.13
C TYR A 42 14.36 -13.59 0.36
N LEU A 43 13.35 -12.74 0.59
CA LEU A 43 12.01 -13.18 1.00
C LEU A 43 11.24 -13.86 -0.13
N ILE A 44 11.60 -13.63 -1.40
CA ILE A 44 10.94 -14.29 -2.54
C ILE A 44 11.11 -15.81 -2.43
N GLU A 45 12.35 -16.28 -2.33
CA GLU A 45 12.64 -17.71 -2.24
C GLU A 45 12.10 -18.30 -0.93
N GLN A 46 12.25 -17.59 0.18
CA GLN A 46 11.76 -18.03 1.48
C GLN A 46 10.24 -18.30 1.48
N VAL A 47 9.44 -17.41 0.91
CA VAL A 47 7.97 -17.56 0.86
C VAL A 47 7.55 -18.54 -0.23
N TYR A 48 8.22 -18.53 -1.38
CA TYR A 48 7.90 -19.43 -2.49
C TYR A 48 8.12 -20.90 -2.10
N GLN A 49 9.18 -21.21 -1.35
CA GLN A 49 9.51 -22.57 -0.91
C GLN A 49 8.77 -22.99 0.37
N ALA A 50 8.14 -22.05 1.09
CA ALA A 50 7.38 -22.35 2.29
C ALA A 50 6.15 -23.22 2.00
N SER A 51 5.79 -24.09 2.95
CA SER A 51 4.52 -24.82 2.96
C SER A 51 3.32 -23.88 3.11
N ASP A 52 2.11 -24.29 2.73
CA ASP A 52 0.91 -23.44 2.83
C ASP A 52 0.63 -22.99 4.27
N THR A 53 0.88 -23.84 5.26
CA THR A 53 0.79 -23.47 6.68
C THR A 53 1.77 -22.36 7.03
N GLN A 54 3.03 -22.46 6.57
CA GLN A 54 4.03 -21.42 6.78
C GLN A 54 3.68 -20.14 6.01
N ARG A 55 3.11 -20.25 4.80
CA ARG A 55 2.60 -19.10 4.04
C ARG A 55 1.48 -18.37 4.77
N GLY A 56 0.66 -19.08 5.56
CA GLY A 56 -0.35 -18.50 6.43
C GLY A 56 0.21 -17.55 7.51
N SER A 57 1.51 -17.66 7.83
CA SER A 57 2.21 -16.78 8.76
C SER A 57 2.71 -15.47 8.11
N TYR A 58 2.80 -15.43 6.79
CA TYR A 58 3.31 -14.28 6.04
C TYR A 58 2.15 -13.42 5.54
N TRP A 59 2.13 -12.16 5.95
CA TRP A 59 1.08 -11.21 5.64
C TRP A 59 1.62 -9.94 5.01
N VAL A 60 0.88 -9.37 4.08
CA VAL A 60 1.13 -8.04 3.54
C VAL A 60 -0.01 -7.12 3.96
N HIS A 61 0.33 -6.11 4.76
CA HIS A 61 -0.58 -5.06 5.20
C HIS A 61 -0.12 -3.73 4.63
N GLU A 62 -0.71 -3.34 3.51
CA GLU A 62 -0.29 -2.14 2.79
C GLU A 62 -1.50 -1.30 2.43
N SER A 63 -1.30 0.01 2.46
CA SER A 63 -2.17 0.98 1.81
C SER A 63 -1.31 1.84 0.89
N MET A 64 -1.75 2.03 -0.34
CA MET A 64 -0.97 2.70 -1.38
C MET A 64 -1.82 3.73 -2.11
N THR A 65 -1.21 4.88 -2.38
CA THR A 65 -1.77 5.92 -3.24
C THR A 65 -0.87 6.04 -4.46
N ALA A 66 -1.41 6.04 -5.68
CA ALA A 66 -0.59 6.27 -6.87
C ALA A 66 -1.26 7.22 -7.86
N ASP A 67 -0.43 7.98 -8.56
CA ASP A 67 -0.77 8.72 -9.77
C ASP A 67 -0.29 7.91 -10.98
N VAL A 68 -1.23 7.54 -11.84
CA VAL A 68 -0.96 6.67 -12.99
C VAL A 68 -0.65 7.46 -14.28
N ILE A 69 -0.56 8.78 -14.23
CA ILE A 69 -0.14 9.60 -15.36
C ILE A 69 1.38 9.66 -15.47
N PHE A 70 1.90 9.32 -16.66
CA PHE A 70 3.34 9.28 -16.98
C PHE A 70 3.97 10.66 -17.24
N GLU A 71 3.18 11.73 -17.19
CA GLU A 71 3.61 13.10 -17.52
C GLU A 71 3.94 13.93 -16.28
N ALA A 72 5.13 13.68 -15.73
CA ALA A 72 5.76 14.39 -14.61
C ALA A 72 4.97 14.36 -13.27
N PRO A 73 5.66 14.29 -12.12
CA PRO A 73 4.98 14.32 -10.83
C PRO A 73 4.33 15.68 -10.63
N ARG A 74 3.01 15.72 -10.53
CA ARG A 74 2.25 16.95 -10.22
C ARG A 74 1.82 17.02 -8.77
N TYR A 75 1.85 15.92 -8.04
CA TYR A 75 1.28 15.82 -6.70
C TYR A 75 2.24 15.19 -5.70
N TYR A 76 2.10 15.59 -4.44
CA TYR A 76 2.66 14.82 -3.32
C TYR A 76 1.61 13.83 -2.82
N LEU A 77 1.96 12.55 -2.83
CA LEU A 77 1.05 11.48 -2.46
C LEU A 77 1.27 11.05 -1.01
N PHE A 78 0.17 10.82 -0.31
CA PHE A 78 0.16 10.32 1.05
C PHE A 78 -0.70 9.07 1.13
N SER A 79 -0.25 8.14 1.98
CA SER A 79 -1.03 6.98 2.38
C SER A 79 -0.83 6.74 3.88
N GLU A 80 -1.88 6.28 4.53
CA GLU A 80 -1.90 5.77 5.88
C GLU A 80 -2.60 4.41 5.87
N SER A 81 -2.10 3.48 6.68
CA SER A 81 -2.58 2.11 6.76
C SER A 81 -2.85 1.74 8.20
N ARG A 82 -4.12 1.55 8.55
CA ARG A 82 -4.54 1.13 9.89
C ARG A 82 -4.95 -0.33 9.86
N ILE A 83 -4.27 -1.13 10.67
CA ILE A 83 -4.41 -2.59 10.68
C ILE A 83 -5.20 -2.98 11.92
N TYR A 84 -6.23 -3.79 11.71
CA TYR A 84 -7.04 -4.36 12.77
C TYR A 84 -7.01 -5.89 12.66
N LYS A 85 -6.99 -6.57 13.81
CA LYS A 85 -7.00 -8.03 13.89
C LYS A 85 -8.29 -8.51 14.57
N LYS A 86 -8.89 -9.58 14.08
CA LYS A 86 -9.93 -10.29 14.83
C LYS A 86 -9.31 -10.93 16.08
N PRO A 87 -9.87 -10.73 17.29
CA PRO A 87 -9.33 -11.33 18.50
C PRO A 87 -9.40 -12.87 18.44
N ASP A 88 -8.35 -13.53 18.93
CA ASP A 88 -8.28 -14.99 19.02
C ASP A 88 -9.05 -15.45 20.27
N GLY A 89 -10.10 -16.27 20.10
CA GLY A 89 -10.82 -16.93 21.20
C GLY A 89 -12.35 -16.80 21.16
N PRO A 90 -13.08 -17.67 21.89
CA PRO A 90 -14.52 -17.58 22.05
C PRO A 90 -14.90 -16.28 22.77
N VAL A 91 -15.78 -15.49 22.16
CA VAL A 91 -16.32 -14.28 22.79
C VAL A 91 -17.37 -14.70 23.83
N PHE A 92 -16.92 -14.99 25.05
CA PHE A 92 -17.82 -15.23 26.16
C PHE A 92 -18.46 -13.90 26.59
N GLY A 93 -19.79 -13.82 26.57
CA GLY A 93 -20.54 -12.70 27.18
C GLY A 93 -21.20 -11.71 26.22
N GLY A 94 -21.65 -12.11 25.03
CA GLY A 94 -22.57 -11.30 24.22
C GLY A 94 -21.98 -10.02 23.61
N SER A 95 -20.67 -9.80 23.72
CA SER A 95 -19.94 -8.78 22.98
C SER A 95 -19.85 -9.22 21.52
N THR A 96 -20.41 -8.44 20.60
CA THR A 96 -20.17 -8.64 19.17
C THR A 96 -18.68 -8.48 18.87
N ALA A 97 -18.05 -9.59 18.49
CA ALA A 97 -16.67 -9.74 18.05
C ALA A 97 -16.27 -8.64 17.04
N GLY A 98 -15.67 -7.56 17.52
CA GLY A 98 -15.10 -6.49 16.70
C GLY A 98 -13.63 -6.76 16.36
N PHE A 99 -13.18 -6.26 15.21
CA PHE A 99 -11.75 -6.18 14.91
C PHE A 99 -11.08 -5.20 15.90
N LYS A 100 -9.99 -5.63 16.54
CA LYS A 100 -9.19 -4.80 17.46
C LYS A 100 -8.08 -4.10 16.69
N TYR A 101 -7.89 -2.80 16.93
CA TYR A 101 -6.77 -2.06 16.38
C TYR A 101 -5.44 -2.72 16.79
N LEU A 102 -4.56 -2.93 15.82
CA LEU A 102 -3.26 -3.56 16.01
C LEU A 102 -2.14 -2.53 15.89
N LYS A 103 -2.09 -1.80 14.77
CA LYS A 103 -1.01 -0.86 14.45
C LYS A 103 -1.37 0.04 13.27
N GLU A 104 -0.55 1.08 13.08
CA GLU A 104 -0.68 2.07 12.01
C GLU A 104 0.67 2.31 11.35
N TYR A 105 0.65 2.45 10.03
CA TYR A 105 1.77 2.91 9.22
C TYR A 105 1.36 4.18 8.48
N LYS A 106 2.31 5.10 8.29
CA LYS A 106 2.14 6.29 7.46
C LYS A 106 3.30 6.36 6.48
N SER A 107 3.07 6.90 5.30
CA SER A 107 4.17 7.22 4.40
C SER A 107 5.13 8.22 5.07
N PRO A 108 6.46 8.10 4.87
CA PRO A 108 7.44 8.98 5.50
C PRO A 108 7.27 10.46 5.12
N TRP A 109 6.60 10.72 3.99
CA TRP A 109 6.18 12.04 3.56
C TRP A 109 4.74 12.25 3.98
N THR A 110 4.43 13.37 4.64
CA THR A 110 3.05 13.75 4.96
C THR A 110 2.62 14.92 4.09
N SER A 111 1.33 15.01 3.73
CA SER A 111 0.76 16.18 3.06
C SER A 111 0.86 17.48 3.89
N MET A 112 1.32 17.37 5.14
CA MET A 112 1.49 18.47 6.10
C MET A 112 2.97 18.78 6.39
N THR A 113 3.93 17.96 5.94
CA THR A 113 5.37 18.16 6.14
C THR A 113 6.04 18.18 4.77
N MET A 114 5.96 19.33 4.10
CA MET A 114 6.76 19.59 2.90
C MET A 114 8.24 19.66 3.31
N HIS A 115 9.08 18.87 2.67
CA HIS A 115 10.53 19.03 2.83
C HIS A 115 10.96 20.28 2.03
N PRO A 116 11.65 21.24 2.65
CA PRO A 116 11.98 22.53 2.01
C PRO A 116 12.79 22.37 0.72
N ASP A 117 13.62 21.32 0.60
CA ASP A 117 14.37 21.04 -0.64
C ASP A 117 13.53 20.58 -1.84
N ILE A 118 12.25 20.27 -1.64
CA ILE A 118 11.33 19.85 -2.72
C ILE A 118 10.59 21.07 -3.31
N VAL A 119 10.44 22.14 -2.52
CA VAL A 119 9.76 23.39 -2.91
C VAL A 119 10.69 24.28 -3.76
N ASP A 120 11.99 23.99 -3.77
CA ASP A 120 12.99 24.76 -4.52
C ASP A 120 13.14 24.18 -5.96
N ASN A 121 12.56 24.88 -6.95
CA ASN A 121 12.49 24.47 -8.36
C ASN A 121 13.85 24.06 -8.97
N ASN A 122 14.96 24.49 -8.38
CA ASN A 122 16.31 24.18 -8.84
C ASN A 122 16.86 22.81 -8.37
N LYS A 123 16.21 22.12 -7.43
CA LYS A 123 16.62 20.78 -6.94
C LYS A 123 15.74 19.63 -7.45
N LEU A 124 14.62 19.95 -8.10
CA LEU A 124 13.70 19.00 -8.73
C LEU A 124 14.41 18.08 -9.74
N GLY A 125 15.49 18.53 -10.40
CA GLY A 125 16.25 17.69 -11.33
C GLY A 125 16.80 16.39 -10.72
N ASN A 126 17.25 16.42 -9.47
CA ASN A 126 17.76 15.22 -8.79
C ASN A 126 16.63 14.34 -8.25
N ILE A 127 15.53 14.92 -7.78
CA ILE A 127 14.37 14.15 -7.30
C ILE A 127 13.62 13.52 -8.48
N VAL A 128 13.44 14.23 -9.59
CA VAL A 128 12.91 13.70 -10.85
C VAL A 128 13.79 12.58 -11.40
N SER A 129 15.12 12.63 -11.21
CA SER A 129 15.99 11.51 -11.58
C SER A 129 15.77 10.25 -10.72
N ILE A 130 15.59 10.41 -9.40
CA ILE A 130 15.27 9.30 -8.47
C ILE A 130 13.88 8.73 -8.77
N LEU A 131 12.92 9.60 -9.12
CA LEU A 131 11.56 9.21 -9.49
C LEU A 131 11.50 8.56 -10.89
N ASN A 132 12.33 8.99 -11.86
CA ASN A 132 12.40 8.41 -13.21
C ASN A 132 13.09 7.03 -13.26
N ILE A 133 13.97 6.71 -12.30
CA ILE A 133 14.62 5.39 -12.22
C ILE A 133 13.61 4.31 -11.78
N ARG A 134 12.57 4.68 -11.03
CA ARG A 134 11.48 3.80 -10.64
C ARG A 134 10.29 3.99 -11.58
N ARG A 135 10.32 3.34 -12.75
CA ARG A 135 9.27 3.34 -13.80
C ARG A 135 7.91 2.71 -13.39
N LEU A 136 7.57 2.75 -12.10
CA LEU A 136 6.22 2.50 -11.59
C LEU A 136 5.67 3.87 -11.22
N GLY A 137 4.52 4.26 -11.78
CA GLY A 137 3.90 5.58 -11.62
C GLY A 137 3.96 6.10 -10.18
N PHE A 138 4.13 7.42 -10.01
CA PHE A 138 4.38 8.04 -8.71
C PHE A 138 3.44 7.47 -7.64
N PHE A 139 3.98 6.78 -6.63
CA PHE A 139 3.17 6.14 -5.59
C PHE A 139 3.74 6.39 -4.20
N SER A 140 2.85 6.41 -3.21
CA SER A 140 3.13 6.47 -1.79
C SER A 140 2.63 5.18 -1.15
N ARG A 141 3.38 4.64 -0.18
CA ARG A 141 3.04 3.42 0.54
C ARG A 141 3.00 3.67 2.04
N ALA A 142 2.08 2.99 2.70
CA ALA A 142 2.02 2.85 4.14
C ALA A 142 1.85 1.37 4.49
N GLY A 143 2.89 0.82 5.09
CA GLY A 143 2.96 -0.57 5.53
C GLY A 143 4.35 -0.86 6.09
N ASN A 144 4.63 -2.14 6.28
CA ASN A 144 5.92 -2.57 6.78
C ASN A 144 7.04 -2.21 5.78
N GLU A 145 8.21 -1.83 6.27
CA GLU A 145 9.35 -1.49 5.41
C GLU A 145 9.75 -2.64 4.48
N GLN A 146 9.63 -3.88 4.97
CA GLN A 146 9.88 -5.12 4.23
C GLN A 146 8.66 -5.58 3.42
N ILE A 147 7.52 -4.88 3.49
CA ILE A 147 6.20 -5.21 2.93
C ILE A 147 5.56 -6.45 3.58
N LEU A 148 6.37 -7.48 3.80
CA LEU A 148 5.98 -8.73 4.40
C LEU A 148 6.17 -8.71 5.91
N GLU A 149 5.17 -9.19 6.63
CA GLU A 149 5.17 -9.33 8.07
C GLU A 149 4.98 -10.80 8.44
N GLN A 150 5.76 -11.30 9.39
CA GLN A 150 5.63 -12.66 9.87
C GLN A 150 4.95 -12.69 11.25
N TYR A 151 3.88 -13.48 11.36
CA TYR A 151 3.12 -13.69 12.58
C TYR A 151 3.30 -15.12 13.06
N GLY A 152 3.52 -15.34 14.35
CA GLY A 152 3.58 -16.71 14.90
C GLY A 152 2.25 -17.46 14.74
N ASP A 153 2.25 -18.78 14.92
CA ASP A 153 1.07 -19.63 14.73
C ASP A 153 -0.12 -19.22 15.61
N THR A 154 0.14 -18.71 16.81
CA THR A 154 -0.89 -18.16 17.72
C THR A 154 -1.44 -16.80 17.30
N GLN A 155 -0.82 -16.16 16.29
CA GLN A 155 -1.22 -14.88 15.76
C GLN A 155 -1.85 -14.95 14.35
N GLN A 156 -2.05 -16.17 13.82
CA GLN A 156 -2.85 -16.39 12.62
C GLN A 156 -4.29 -15.95 12.86
N GLY A 157 -4.93 -15.31 11.87
CA GLY A 157 -6.30 -14.79 12.03
C GLY A 157 -6.72 -13.88 10.88
N ALA A 158 -7.96 -13.39 10.96
CA ALA A 158 -8.47 -12.44 9.97
C ALA A 158 -7.99 -11.01 10.30
N PHE A 159 -7.40 -10.36 9.31
CA PHE A 159 -6.99 -8.95 9.38
C PHE A 159 -7.92 -8.08 8.52
N VAL A 160 -8.07 -6.83 8.93
CA VAL A 160 -8.69 -5.77 8.13
C VAL A 160 -7.72 -4.61 8.08
N VAL A 161 -7.49 -4.10 6.88
CA VAL A 161 -6.68 -2.90 6.66
C VAL A 161 -7.57 -1.80 6.12
N TYR A 162 -7.54 -0.64 6.79
CA TYR A 162 -8.16 0.59 6.30
C TYR A 162 -7.06 1.53 5.82
N GLY A 163 -7.19 1.99 4.57
CA GLY A 163 -6.28 2.92 3.95
C GLY A 163 -6.86 4.33 3.88
N GLN A 164 -6.10 5.33 4.30
CA GLN A 164 -6.45 6.73 4.12
C GLN A 164 -5.44 7.40 3.19
N HIS A 165 -5.94 8.09 2.17
CA HIS A 165 -5.14 8.47 1.01
C HIS A 165 -5.38 9.93 0.68
N TYR A 166 -4.32 10.64 0.31
CA TYR A 166 -4.41 12.04 -0.06
C TYR A 166 -3.41 12.37 -1.15
N TYR A 167 -3.68 13.46 -1.85
CA TYR A 167 -2.67 14.13 -2.65
C TYR A 167 -2.65 15.62 -2.35
N HIS A 168 -1.48 16.23 -2.44
CA HIS A 168 -1.31 17.68 -2.39
C HIS A 168 -0.92 18.19 -3.77
N ASP A 169 -1.72 19.12 -4.31
CA ASP A 169 -1.44 19.83 -5.54
C ASP A 169 -0.71 21.16 -5.21
N PRO A 170 0.58 21.29 -5.55
CA PRO A 170 1.34 22.50 -5.29
C PRO A 170 0.90 23.70 -6.15
N ALA A 171 0.30 23.48 -7.32
CA ALA A 171 -0.16 24.55 -8.19
C ALA A 171 -1.39 25.24 -7.60
N THR A 172 -2.33 24.45 -7.06
CA THR A 172 -3.53 24.99 -6.40
C THR A 172 -3.36 25.16 -4.88
N ARG A 173 -2.26 24.66 -4.31
CA ARG A 173 -1.98 24.57 -2.86
C ARG A 173 -3.07 23.85 -2.07
N ARG A 174 -3.76 22.89 -2.71
CA ARG A 174 -4.86 22.15 -2.09
C ARG A 174 -4.43 20.73 -1.78
N THR A 175 -4.82 20.27 -0.59
CA THR A 175 -4.78 18.85 -0.24
C THR A 175 -6.15 18.27 -0.45
N VAL A 176 -6.24 17.19 -1.21
CA VAL A 176 -7.48 16.48 -1.51
C VAL A 176 -7.41 15.10 -0.87
N SER A 177 -8.43 14.77 -0.09
CA SER A 177 -8.63 13.40 0.41
C SER A 177 -9.22 12.56 -0.70
N LEU A 178 -8.65 11.38 -0.88
CA LEU A 178 -9.20 10.34 -1.73
C LEU A 178 -10.13 9.44 -0.89
N PRO A 179 -10.96 8.60 -1.53
CA PRO A 179 -11.78 7.62 -0.82
C PRO A 179 -10.96 6.72 0.09
N ILE A 180 -11.51 6.40 1.26
CA ILE A 180 -10.93 5.42 2.19
C ILE A 180 -11.03 4.04 1.54
N SER A 181 -9.93 3.30 1.48
CA SER A 181 -9.94 1.91 1.04
C SER A 181 -10.05 0.95 2.23
N LYS A 182 -10.62 -0.22 1.98
CA LYS A 182 -10.71 -1.30 2.96
C LYS A 182 -10.34 -2.61 2.30
N ALA A 183 -9.50 -3.41 2.96
CA ALA A 183 -9.15 -4.73 2.49
C ALA A 183 -9.21 -5.75 3.63
N THR A 184 -9.64 -6.96 3.29
CA THR A 184 -9.68 -8.13 4.19
C THR A 184 -9.04 -9.37 3.57
N ASN A 185 -8.38 -9.19 2.43
CA ASN A 185 -7.76 -10.24 1.63
C ASN A 185 -6.65 -9.61 0.75
N CYS A 186 -6.11 -10.41 -0.16
CA CYS A 186 -5.11 -9.94 -1.12
C CYS A 186 -5.61 -8.96 -2.19
N ASN A 187 -6.91 -8.88 -2.49
CA ASN A 187 -7.46 -8.13 -3.62
C ASN A 187 -6.77 -8.45 -4.98
N LEU A 188 -6.39 -9.72 -5.23
CA LEU A 188 -5.63 -10.13 -6.45
C LEU A 188 -6.27 -9.68 -7.77
N GLY A 189 -7.61 -9.59 -7.84
CA GLY A 189 -8.33 -9.09 -9.01
C GLY A 189 -8.19 -7.58 -9.26
N GLU A 190 -7.74 -6.82 -8.25
CA GLU A 190 -7.46 -5.38 -8.30
C GLU A 190 -5.94 -5.09 -8.43
N TRP A 191 -5.10 -6.13 -8.55
CA TRP A 191 -3.65 -5.98 -8.70
C TRP A 191 -3.23 -5.46 -10.07
N GLY A 192 -4.04 -5.75 -11.09
CA GLY A 192 -4.17 -4.81 -12.17
C GLY A 192 -5.01 -3.68 -11.60
N TRP A 193 -4.36 -2.58 -11.21
CA TRP A 193 -5.01 -1.31 -10.86
C TRP A 193 -6.33 -1.22 -11.63
N SER A 194 -7.46 -0.97 -10.97
CA SER A 194 -8.76 -0.96 -11.65
C SER A 194 -8.77 0.12 -12.76
N TRP A 195 -8.37 -0.31 -13.96
CA TRP A 195 -8.27 0.43 -15.22
C TRP A 195 -9.50 0.15 -16.10
N PHE A 196 -10.66 -0.08 -15.49
CA PHE A 196 -11.95 -0.13 -16.17
C PHE A 196 -13.04 0.52 -15.31
#